data_AF-A0A538MZV0-F1
#
_entry.id   AF-A0A538MZV0-F1
#
_cell.length_a   1.000
_cell.length_b   1.000
_cell.length_c   1.000
_cell.angle_alpha   90.00
_cell.angle_beta   90.00
_cell.angle_gamma   90.00
#
_symmetry.space_group_name_H-M   'P 1'
#
loop_
_entity.id
_entity.type
_entity.pdbx_description
1 polymer ?
#
loop_
_entity_poly.entity_id
_entity_poly.type
_entity_poly.pdbx_seq_one_letter_code
_entity_poly.pdbx_strand_id
1 'polypeptide(L)'
;MPNARSGRRRLLKLTIVGGVLAAGVAAVPFAYAATAPPPPTGFVKICKAGATAAVTGSFQFTVSGVTGAVTVPVGACSKPIAVTDRRVVVAEVARAGFVLGKVTAAPDGRLIDANLATGKATVKVPAGNVTSATTVTFTNKVTPPPPPPTLRVCKVAGPGVKVGTEFAFTVGTTKTTAKAGSCSAPLTLPAGNVTVTETAATGFAVTAITVKGVGTLVSSDVAKGSAVVKVASGATDVSFTNKVPGVTGCVDSKGFFKNHPAVVAKLVAANGGTLLVGGVALTPAQIAAIYGRGSENFLNQLSQQLITARLNQLSGASTPAAVQAAIDAAQALEKAAGGPLTGKATPETKVVVGGVTFTAAQLAATLSKYNAGNATGGPTPCA
;
A
#
# COMPACT_ATOMS: atom_id res chain seq x y z
N MET A 1 -62.55 18.46 2.81
CA MET A 1 -63.84 17.77 2.61
C MET A 1 -63.58 16.26 2.65
N PRO A 2 -64.52 15.38 3.09
CA PRO A 2 -65.81 15.65 3.72
C PRO A 2 -65.79 15.52 5.26
N ASN A 3 -66.16 14.35 5.83
CA ASN A 3 -66.87 14.21 7.12
C ASN A 3 -66.18 13.30 8.15
N ALA A 4 -66.40 13.36 9.48
CA ALA A 4 -67.46 13.90 10.36
C ALA A 4 -68.61 12.93 10.79
N ARG A 5 -68.61 12.54 12.08
CA ARG A 5 -69.74 12.03 12.92
C ARG A 5 -69.41 12.43 14.38
N SER A 6 -70.18 13.11 15.23
CA SER A 6 -71.60 13.56 15.34
C SER A 6 -72.51 12.73 16.28
N GLY A 7 -73.23 13.43 17.18
CA GLY A 7 -74.00 12.90 18.33
C GLY A 7 -73.58 13.62 19.63
N ARG A 8 -74.28 14.62 20.22
CA ARG A 8 -75.73 14.94 20.35
C ARG A 8 -76.45 13.85 21.17
N ARG A 9 -77.20 14.10 22.26
CA ARG A 9 -77.92 15.29 22.81
C ARG A 9 -77.74 15.33 24.37
N ARG A 10 -78.28 16.22 25.22
CA ARG A 10 -79.62 16.86 25.35
C ARG A 10 -79.55 18.25 26.00
N LEU A 11 -80.69 18.96 25.90
CA LEU A 11 -80.93 20.31 26.42
C LEU A 11 -81.90 20.23 27.62
N LEU A 12 -81.74 21.09 28.62
CA LEU A 12 -82.82 21.46 29.54
C LEU A 12 -82.67 22.93 29.95
N LYS A 13 -83.79 23.66 30.02
CA LYS A 13 -83.89 25.01 30.59
C LYS A 13 -84.63 24.93 31.93
N LEU A 14 -84.31 25.79 32.89
CA LEU A 14 -85.31 26.53 33.64
C LEU A 14 -84.71 27.79 34.31
N THR A 15 -85.52 28.49 35.10
CA THR A 15 -85.45 29.96 35.30
C THR A 15 -84.98 30.45 36.67
N ILE A 16 -84.63 31.74 36.65
CA ILE A 16 -84.33 32.66 37.74
C ILE A 16 -85.30 32.55 38.94
N VAL A 17 -84.74 32.50 40.15
CA VAL A 17 -85.20 33.23 41.35
C VAL A 17 -83.94 33.81 42.02
N GLY A 18 -84.03 34.96 42.69
CA GLY A 18 -82.87 35.63 43.29
C GLY A 18 -83.04 36.00 44.76
N GLY A 19 -82.01 36.64 45.32
CA GLY A 19 -82.06 37.31 46.62
C GLY A 19 -81.56 36.49 47.82
N VAL A 20 -80.38 36.83 48.33
CA VAL A 20 -80.18 37.50 49.64
C VAL A 20 -78.68 37.78 49.81
N LEU A 21 -78.35 38.96 50.34
CA LEU A 21 -76.98 39.32 50.72
C LEU A 21 -76.70 38.84 52.15
N ALA A 22 -75.60 38.11 52.35
CA ALA A 22 -75.04 37.82 53.67
C ALA A 22 -73.55 38.18 53.66
N ALA A 23 -73.15 39.11 54.53
CA ALA A 23 -71.78 39.62 54.59
C ALA A 23 -70.84 38.65 55.33
N GLY A 24 -70.26 37.70 54.60
CA GLY A 24 -69.17 36.85 55.11
C GLY A 24 -67.85 37.60 55.13
N VAL A 25 -67.12 37.54 56.25
CA VAL A 25 -65.80 38.19 56.40
C VAL A 25 -64.81 37.57 55.41
N ALA A 26 -64.29 38.39 54.50
CA ALA A 26 -63.29 37.97 53.52
C ALA A 26 -61.91 37.81 54.18
N ALA A 27 -61.68 36.65 54.80
CA ALA A 27 -60.33 36.22 55.17
C ALA A 27 -59.52 36.01 53.88
N VAL A 28 -58.66 36.97 53.54
CA VAL A 28 -57.77 36.88 52.37
C VAL A 28 -56.61 35.94 52.72
N PRO A 29 -56.51 34.74 52.13
CA PRO A 29 -55.32 33.93 52.32
C PRO A 29 -54.16 34.60 51.58
N PHE A 30 -53.23 35.19 52.31
CA PHE A 30 -51.92 35.55 51.78
C PHE A 30 -51.18 34.26 51.43
N ALA A 31 -51.45 33.75 50.22
CA ALA A 31 -50.73 32.64 49.63
C ALA A 31 -49.28 33.08 49.41
N TYR A 32 -48.44 32.85 50.42
CA TYR A 32 -46.99 32.87 50.26
C TYR A 32 -46.65 31.84 49.18
N ALA A 33 -46.46 32.32 47.96
CA ALA A 33 -45.90 31.53 46.88
C ALA A 33 -44.46 31.19 47.28
N ALA A 34 -44.30 30.04 47.93
CA ALA A 34 -43.02 29.52 48.36
C ALA A 34 -42.17 29.28 47.11
N THR A 35 -41.32 30.26 46.79
CA THR A 35 -40.35 30.16 45.71
C THR A 35 -39.46 28.96 46.00
N ALA A 36 -39.49 27.97 45.11
CA ALA A 36 -38.69 26.77 45.28
C ALA A 36 -37.22 27.20 45.49
N PRO A 37 -36.53 26.69 46.53
CA PRO A 37 -35.19 27.15 46.86
C PRO A 37 -34.28 26.96 45.63
N PRO A 38 -33.45 27.97 45.29
CA PRO A 38 -32.68 27.95 44.06
C PRO A 38 -31.83 26.68 43.97
N PRO A 39 -31.72 26.06 42.77
CA PRO A 39 -31.08 24.76 42.61
C PRO A 39 -29.67 24.80 43.22
N PRO A 40 -29.33 23.87 44.12
CA PRO A 40 -28.19 24.02 45.02
C PRO A 40 -26.85 24.06 44.25
N THR A 41 -26.34 25.28 44.10
CA THR A 41 -25.16 25.67 43.32
C THR A 41 -23.87 25.07 43.86
N GLY A 42 -23.05 24.55 42.94
CA GLY A 42 -21.65 24.21 43.16
C GLY A 42 -20.71 25.16 42.43
N PHE A 43 -19.40 24.98 42.63
CA PHE A 43 -18.37 25.80 41.98
C PHE A 43 -17.26 24.95 41.37
N VAL A 44 -16.85 25.30 40.15
CA VAL A 44 -15.66 24.74 39.48
C VAL A 44 -14.62 25.84 39.24
N LYS A 45 -13.33 25.52 39.38
CA LYS A 45 -12.19 26.35 38.96
C LYS A 45 -11.40 25.57 37.91
N ILE A 46 -10.98 26.22 36.83
CA ILE A 46 -10.18 25.60 35.77
C ILE A 46 -8.77 26.17 35.85
N CYS A 47 -7.78 25.32 36.10
CA CYS A 47 -6.36 25.67 36.12
C CYS A 47 -5.67 25.16 34.86
N LYS A 48 -4.75 25.96 34.31
CA LYS A 48 -4.00 25.60 33.10
C LYS A 48 -2.52 25.43 33.42
N ALA A 49 -1.97 24.25 33.15
CA ALA A 49 -0.55 23.94 33.30
C ALA A 49 0.11 23.60 31.96
N GLY A 50 1.42 23.81 31.91
CA GLY A 50 2.32 23.30 30.88
C GLY A 50 3.17 22.17 31.45
N ALA A 51 3.39 21.11 30.69
CA ALA A 51 4.33 20.04 31.04
C ALA A 51 5.79 20.48 30.89
N THR A 52 6.03 21.53 30.10
CA THR A 52 7.31 22.24 29.98
C THR A 52 7.04 23.74 29.76
N ALA A 53 8.07 24.58 29.91
CA ALA A 53 7.98 26.03 29.67
C ALA A 53 7.64 26.41 28.21
N ALA A 54 7.70 25.46 27.26
CA ALA A 54 7.32 25.70 25.86
C ALA A 54 5.79 25.82 25.63
N VAL A 55 4.97 25.60 26.67
CA VAL A 55 3.51 25.74 26.60
C VAL A 55 3.11 27.12 27.11
N THR A 56 2.76 28.03 26.21
CA THR A 56 2.67 29.47 26.49
C THR A 56 1.33 30.10 26.08
N GLY A 57 1.04 31.29 26.61
CA GLY A 57 -0.20 32.03 26.36
C GLY A 57 -1.40 31.46 27.11
N SER A 58 -2.58 31.51 26.49
CA SER A 58 -3.84 31.09 27.10
C SER A 58 -4.52 29.96 26.33
N PHE A 59 -5.42 29.26 27.01
CA PHE A 59 -6.26 28.20 26.47
C PHE A 59 -7.73 28.49 26.79
N GLN A 60 -8.64 28.03 25.93
CA GLN A 60 -10.08 28.21 26.09
C GLN A 60 -10.74 26.91 26.54
N PHE A 61 -11.79 27.03 27.35
CA PHE A 61 -12.54 25.91 27.90
C PHE A 61 -14.04 26.15 27.79
N THR A 62 -14.81 25.10 27.48
CA THR A 62 -16.27 25.09 27.68
C THR A 62 -16.62 24.26 28.90
N VAL A 63 -17.76 24.59 29.52
CA VAL A 63 -18.24 23.97 30.77
C VAL A 63 -19.73 23.65 30.62
N SER A 64 -20.14 22.42 30.92
CA SER A 64 -21.56 22.03 30.84
C SER A 64 -22.43 22.91 31.73
N GLY A 65 -23.54 23.42 31.19
CA GLY A 65 -24.45 24.33 31.88
C GLY A 65 -24.01 25.81 31.91
N VAL A 66 -22.86 26.16 31.32
CA VAL A 66 -22.32 27.53 31.28
C VAL A 66 -22.19 28.01 29.84
N THR A 67 -22.59 29.26 29.57
CA THR A 67 -22.49 29.88 28.25
C THR A 67 -21.15 30.61 28.06
N GLY A 68 -20.61 30.56 26.83
CA GLY A 68 -19.32 31.16 26.48
C GLY A 68 -18.10 30.29 26.81
N ALA A 69 -16.92 30.78 26.44
CA ALA A 69 -15.64 30.09 26.66
C ALA A 69 -14.82 30.76 27.77
N VAL A 70 -14.38 29.98 28.74
CA VAL A 70 -13.49 30.42 29.83
C VAL A 70 -12.05 30.43 29.30
N THR A 71 -11.40 31.59 29.29
CA THR A 71 -9.98 31.70 28.90
C THR A 71 -9.08 31.66 30.13
N VAL A 72 -8.09 30.77 30.15
CA VAL A 72 -7.15 30.58 31.28
C VAL A 72 -5.69 30.64 30.77
N PRO A 73 -4.85 31.57 31.28
CA PRO A 73 -3.41 31.60 31.01
C PRO A 73 -2.68 30.38 31.60
N VAL A 74 -1.64 29.90 30.93
CA VAL A 74 -0.76 28.85 31.50
C VAL A 74 -0.08 29.37 32.79
N GLY A 75 -0.08 28.55 33.83
CA GLY A 75 0.38 28.90 35.17
C GLY A 75 -0.72 29.50 36.08
N ALA A 76 -1.92 29.75 35.55
CA ALA A 76 -3.02 30.40 36.27
C ALA A 76 -4.28 29.53 36.35
N CYS A 77 -5.26 30.02 37.11
CA CYS A 77 -6.59 29.44 37.25
C CYS A 77 -7.69 30.47 36.99
N SER A 78 -8.86 30.02 36.56
CA SER A 78 -10.07 30.83 36.43
C SER A 78 -10.55 31.35 37.79
N LYS A 79 -11.38 32.40 37.76
CA LYS A 79 -12.31 32.68 38.86
C LYS A 79 -13.23 31.46 39.10
N PRO A 80 -13.84 31.30 40.30
CA PRO A 80 -14.86 30.28 40.52
C PRO A 80 -16.03 30.47 39.54
N ILE A 81 -16.42 29.38 38.87
CA ILE A 81 -17.55 29.33 37.94
C ILE A 81 -18.69 28.62 38.66
N ALA A 82 -19.83 29.29 38.80
CA ALA A 82 -21.04 28.70 39.39
C ALA A 82 -21.67 27.69 38.43
N VAL A 83 -22.13 26.55 38.96
CA VAL A 83 -22.74 25.45 38.20
C VAL A 83 -23.89 24.84 38.99
N THR A 84 -24.98 24.46 38.32
CA THR A 84 -26.10 23.69 38.90
C THR A 84 -25.78 22.20 38.97
N ASP A 85 -25.01 21.71 38.00
CA ASP A 85 -24.85 20.29 37.75
C ASP A 85 -23.83 19.66 38.72
N ARG A 86 -24.18 18.52 39.29
CA ARG A 86 -23.30 17.79 40.24
C ARG A 86 -22.25 16.91 39.56
N ARG A 87 -22.36 16.76 38.23
CA ARG A 87 -21.33 16.20 37.34
C ARG A 87 -21.14 17.20 36.20
N VAL A 88 -19.98 17.86 36.16
CA VAL A 88 -19.68 18.90 35.17
C VAL A 88 -18.68 18.36 34.17
N VAL A 89 -18.97 18.51 32.88
CA VAL A 89 -18.02 18.25 31.81
C VAL A 89 -17.31 19.56 31.48
N VAL A 90 -15.98 19.57 31.65
CA VAL A 90 -15.10 20.64 31.18
C VAL A 90 -14.36 20.13 29.95
N ALA A 91 -14.35 20.90 28.87
CA ALA A 91 -13.65 20.54 27.64
C ALA A 91 -12.68 21.66 27.25
N GLU A 92 -11.41 21.32 27.03
CA GLU A 92 -10.43 22.23 26.44
C GLU A 92 -10.68 22.37 24.94
N VAL A 93 -10.72 23.61 24.45
CA VAL A 93 -10.83 23.91 23.02
C VAL A 93 -9.47 23.65 22.37
N ALA A 94 -9.46 22.81 21.33
CA ALA A 94 -8.24 22.41 20.64
C ALA A 94 -7.46 23.62 20.09
N ARG A 95 -6.17 23.71 20.43
CA ARG A 95 -5.26 24.78 19.99
C ARG A 95 -4.06 24.17 19.25
N ALA A 96 -3.81 24.65 18.03
CA ALA A 96 -2.71 24.16 17.21
C ALA A 96 -1.35 24.27 17.94
N GLY A 97 -0.49 23.28 17.73
CA GLY A 97 0.82 23.17 18.39
C GLY A 97 0.82 22.56 19.80
N PHE A 98 -0.35 22.25 20.38
CA PHE A 98 -0.45 21.67 21.72
C PHE A 98 -1.42 20.48 21.77
N VAL A 99 -1.17 19.56 22.70
CA VAL A 99 -2.09 18.47 23.06
C VAL A 99 -2.21 18.31 24.59
N LEU A 100 -3.38 17.89 25.05
CA LEU A 100 -3.64 17.60 26.45
C LEU A 100 -2.85 16.35 26.89
N GLY A 101 -2.00 16.52 27.91
CA GLY A 101 -1.10 15.47 28.40
C GLY A 101 -1.52 14.85 29.73
N LYS A 102 -2.22 15.59 30.58
CA LYS A 102 -2.72 15.13 31.89
C LYS A 102 -3.90 15.99 32.34
N VAL A 103 -4.84 15.37 33.06
CA VAL A 103 -5.86 16.06 33.86
C VAL A 103 -5.74 15.60 35.31
N THR A 104 -5.95 16.51 36.26
CA THR A 104 -6.22 16.19 37.67
C THR A 104 -7.39 17.01 38.18
N ALA A 105 -7.99 16.63 39.32
CA ALA A 105 -8.91 17.50 40.04
C ALA A 105 -8.68 17.41 41.56
N ALA A 106 -8.88 18.53 42.24
CA ALA A 106 -8.72 18.70 43.69
C ALA A 106 -10.01 19.27 44.32
N PRO A 107 -10.38 18.88 45.56
CA PRO A 107 -9.80 17.79 46.37
C PRO A 107 -9.87 16.42 45.67
N ASP A 108 -9.21 15.41 46.23
CA ASP A 108 -9.18 14.08 45.62
C ASP A 108 -10.58 13.42 45.53
N GLY A 109 -10.73 12.47 44.61
CA GLY A 109 -12.03 11.87 44.29
C GLY A 109 -13.03 12.83 43.61
N ARG A 110 -12.57 14.00 43.14
CA ARG A 110 -13.38 14.94 42.33
C ARG A 110 -13.33 14.65 40.84
N LEU A 111 -12.26 14.04 40.31
CA LEU A 111 -12.21 13.60 38.91
C LEU A 111 -13.02 12.30 38.78
N ILE A 112 -14.00 12.28 37.87
CA ILE A 112 -14.80 11.08 37.55
C ILE A 112 -14.21 10.38 36.33
N ASP A 113 -13.85 11.15 35.29
CA ASP A 113 -13.28 10.67 34.04
C ASP A 113 -12.41 11.76 33.38
N ALA A 114 -11.43 11.37 32.57
CA ALA A 114 -10.61 12.26 31.76
C ALA A 114 -10.23 11.62 30.41
N ASN A 115 -10.83 12.12 29.33
CA ASN A 115 -10.53 11.71 27.96
C ASN A 115 -9.53 12.69 27.32
N LEU A 116 -8.23 12.35 27.42
CA LEU A 116 -7.14 13.19 26.92
C LEU A 116 -7.19 13.41 25.39
N ALA A 117 -7.70 12.43 24.63
CA ALA A 117 -7.77 12.50 23.17
C ALA A 117 -8.83 13.49 22.65
N THR A 118 -9.91 13.70 23.40
CA THR A 118 -10.99 14.67 23.06
C THR A 118 -10.92 15.96 23.87
N GLY A 119 -9.92 16.12 24.73
CA GLY A 119 -9.73 17.32 25.55
C GLY A 119 -10.68 17.44 26.75
N LYS A 120 -11.32 16.35 27.19
CA LYS A 120 -12.45 16.41 28.15
C LYS A 120 -12.13 15.86 29.53
N ALA A 121 -12.74 16.44 30.55
CA ALA A 121 -12.76 15.97 31.92
C ALA A 121 -14.20 16.02 32.48
N THR A 122 -14.63 14.95 33.14
CA THR A 122 -15.88 14.95 33.91
C THR A 122 -15.54 15.02 35.40
N VAL A 123 -16.04 16.03 36.11
CA VAL A 123 -15.76 16.26 37.53
C VAL A 123 -17.02 16.27 38.38
N LYS A 124 -16.94 15.68 39.58
CA LYS A 124 -17.96 15.74 40.63
C LYS A 124 -17.90 17.12 41.27
N VAL A 125 -18.99 17.88 41.20
CA VAL A 125 -19.06 19.20 41.86
C VAL A 125 -20.11 19.14 42.97
N PRO A 126 -19.73 19.24 44.26
CA PRO A 126 -20.70 19.41 45.35
C PRO A 126 -21.36 20.78 45.28
N ALA A 127 -22.56 20.90 45.87
CA ALA A 127 -23.06 22.22 46.23
C ALA A 127 -22.33 22.79 47.44
N GLY A 128 -22.27 24.11 47.53
CA GLY A 128 -21.59 24.83 48.57
C GLY A 128 -21.16 26.21 48.08
N ASN A 129 -20.11 26.76 48.68
CA ASN A 129 -19.55 28.07 48.35
C ASN A 129 -18.21 27.93 47.59
N VAL A 130 -17.56 29.06 47.30
CA VAL A 130 -16.30 29.13 46.57
C VAL A 130 -15.09 28.48 47.26
N THR A 131 -15.17 28.13 48.56
CA THR A 131 -14.09 27.37 49.25
C THR A 131 -14.26 25.86 49.07
N SER A 132 -15.49 25.38 48.88
CA SER A 132 -15.79 23.98 48.51
C SER A 132 -15.55 23.64 47.03
N ALA A 133 -15.08 24.62 46.24
CA ALA A 133 -14.97 24.56 44.79
C ALA A 133 -14.06 23.42 44.29
N THR A 134 -14.53 22.73 43.25
CA THR A 134 -13.78 21.68 42.57
C THR A 134 -12.78 22.31 41.60
N THR A 135 -11.49 22.11 41.82
CA THR A 135 -10.44 22.67 40.98
C THR A 135 -9.96 21.61 40.01
N VAL A 136 -10.14 21.79 38.70
CA VAL A 136 -9.67 20.88 37.65
C VAL A 136 -8.48 21.48 36.92
N THR A 137 -7.40 20.72 36.79
CA THR A 137 -6.14 21.19 36.18
C THR A 137 -5.87 20.45 34.88
N PHE A 138 -5.82 21.19 33.77
CA PHE A 138 -5.49 20.67 32.45
C PHE A 138 -4.03 20.98 32.11
N THR A 139 -3.20 19.95 31.95
CA THR A 139 -1.77 20.08 31.66
C THR A 139 -1.49 19.71 30.19
N ASN A 140 -1.06 20.68 29.38
CA ASN A 140 -0.69 20.40 27.99
C ASN A 140 0.81 20.19 27.82
N LYS A 141 1.16 19.51 26.73
CA LYS A 141 2.51 19.46 26.17
C LYS A 141 2.48 20.07 24.77
N VAL A 142 3.62 20.52 24.28
CA VAL A 142 3.79 20.81 22.85
C VAL A 142 3.51 19.53 22.04
N THR A 143 2.85 19.69 20.90
CA THR A 143 2.76 18.61 19.91
C THR A 143 4.15 18.42 19.32
N PRO A 144 4.72 17.19 19.31
CA PRO A 144 5.97 16.93 18.62
C PRO A 144 5.88 17.34 17.15
N PRO A 145 6.94 17.89 16.54
CA PRO A 145 6.94 18.13 15.10
C PRO A 145 6.71 16.80 14.35
N PRO A 146 6.01 16.81 13.20
CA PRO A 146 5.87 15.61 12.38
C PRO A 146 7.24 15.02 12.03
N PRO A 147 7.42 13.69 12.05
CA PRO A 147 8.70 13.08 11.66
C PRO A 147 9.14 13.55 10.26
N PRO A 148 10.43 13.87 10.05
CA PRO A 148 10.91 14.34 8.76
C PRO A 148 10.60 13.30 7.67
N PRO A 149 10.28 13.72 6.43
CA PRO A 149 10.07 12.79 5.32
C PRO A 149 11.41 12.16 4.97
N THR A 150 11.51 10.85 5.12
CA THR A 150 12.75 10.10 4.88
C THR A 150 12.53 8.92 3.95
N LEU A 151 13.48 8.71 3.03
CA LEU A 151 13.48 7.59 2.10
C LEU A 151 14.80 6.81 2.19
N ARG A 152 14.71 5.48 2.29
CA ARG A 152 15.84 4.57 2.02
C ARG A 152 15.61 3.82 0.71
N VAL A 153 16.70 3.54 0.00
CA VAL A 153 16.67 2.62 -1.13
C VAL A 153 17.18 1.27 -0.65
N CYS A 154 16.35 0.25 -0.75
CA CYS A 154 16.64 -1.13 -0.35
C CYS A 154 16.94 -1.98 -1.59
N LYS A 155 18.02 -2.77 -1.54
CA LYS A 155 18.37 -3.69 -2.62
C LYS A 155 18.06 -5.11 -2.23
N VAL A 156 17.20 -5.78 -2.99
CA VAL A 156 16.86 -7.20 -2.78
C VAL A 156 17.70 -8.06 -3.72
N ALA A 157 18.36 -9.07 -3.14
CA ALA A 157 19.02 -10.13 -3.90
C ALA A 157 17.96 -11.11 -4.44
N GLY A 158 17.70 -11.06 -5.75
CA GLY A 158 16.95 -12.10 -6.46
C GLY A 158 17.90 -13.15 -7.06
N PRO A 159 17.38 -14.05 -7.93
CA PRO A 159 18.15 -15.18 -8.46
C PRO A 159 19.51 -14.79 -9.05
N GLY A 160 20.56 -15.51 -8.63
CA GLY A 160 21.95 -15.30 -9.05
C GLY A 160 22.66 -14.07 -8.43
N VAL A 161 21.95 -13.17 -7.73
CA VAL A 161 22.59 -11.98 -7.14
C VAL A 161 23.25 -12.33 -5.80
N LYS A 162 24.57 -12.26 -5.74
CA LYS A 162 25.31 -12.42 -4.48
C LYS A 162 24.94 -11.31 -3.48
N VAL A 163 24.58 -11.70 -2.26
CA VAL A 163 24.38 -10.78 -1.12
C VAL A 163 25.65 -9.96 -0.87
N GLY A 164 25.49 -8.67 -0.58
CA GLY A 164 26.61 -7.73 -0.43
C GLY A 164 27.07 -7.03 -1.72
N THR A 165 26.64 -7.50 -2.90
CA THR A 165 26.87 -6.79 -4.18
C THR A 165 26.26 -5.39 -4.11
N GLU A 166 27.04 -4.36 -4.43
CA GLU A 166 26.61 -2.95 -4.32
C GLU A 166 26.00 -2.44 -5.63
N PHE A 167 24.89 -1.70 -5.52
CA PHE A 167 24.19 -1.08 -6.64
C PHE A 167 24.02 0.43 -6.36
N ALA A 168 24.21 1.25 -7.41
CA ALA A 168 24.15 2.70 -7.32
C ALA A 168 22.79 3.25 -7.79
N PHE A 169 22.28 4.25 -7.08
CA PHE A 169 20.96 4.83 -7.29
C PHE A 169 21.00 6.35 -7.32
N THR A 170 20.07 6.94 -8.06
CA THR A 170 19.76 8.37 -8.02
C THR A 170 18.34 8.57 -7.49
N VAL A 171 18.19 9.41 -6.47
CA VAL A 171 16.94 9.77 -5.79
C VAL A 171 16.72 11.27 -6.00
N GLY A 172 15.90 11.63 -7.00
CA GLY A 172 15.80 13.00 -7.49
C GLY A 172 17.13 13.46 -8.08
N THR A 173 17.87 14.31 -7.35
CA THR A 173 19.23 14.75 -7.68
C THR A 173 20.32 14.09 -6.83
N THR A 174 19.95 13.40 -5.75
CA THR A 174 20.88 12.83 -4.76
C THR A 174 21.33 11.43 -5.18
N LYS A 175 22.64 11.18 -5.23
CA LYS A 175 23.18 9.82 -5.45
C LYS A 175 23.32 9.07 -4.12
N THR A 176 23.07 7.77 -4.16
CA THR A 176 23.25 6.85 -3.02
C THR A 176 23.60 5.44 -3.50
N THR A 177 24.01 4.54 -2.61
CA THR A 177 24.22 3.13 -2.93
C THR A 177 23.53 2.22 -1.92
N ALA A 178 23.19 1.01 -2.34
CA ALA A 178 22.63 -0.03 -1.47
C ALA A 178 23.20 -1.40 -1.86
N LYS A 179 23.57 -2.19 -0.85
CA LYS A 179 24.07 -3.56 -1.01
C LYS A 179 22.92 -4.54 -1.03
N ALA A 180 22.97 -5.53 -1.93
CA ALA A 180 21.94 -6.57 -2.05
C ALA A 180 21.79 -7.34 -0.73
N GLY A 181 20.57 -7.33 -0.16
CA GLY A 181 20.28 -7.79 1.20
C GLY A 181 20.25 -6.66 2.25
N SER A 182 20.29 -5.39 1.85
CA SER A 182 20.35 -4.23 2.77
C SER A 182 19.76 -2.95 2.15
N CYS A 183 19.66 -1.89 2.94
CA CYS A 183 19.21 -0.58 2.50
C CYS A 183 20.29 0.49 2.65
N SER A 184 20.16 1.58 1.90
CA SER A 184 20.97 2.79 2.04
C SER A 184 20.79 3.44 3.41
N ALA A 185 21.67 4.39 3.73
CA ALA A 185 21.37 5.40 4.75
C ALA A 185 20.06 6.15 4.40
N PRO A 186 19.29 6.63 5.40
CA PRO A 186 18.08 7.40 5.16
C PRO A 186 18.41 8.78 4.57
N LEU A 187 17.72 9.11 3.48
CA LEU A 187 17.76 10.41 2.83
C LEU A 187 16.58 11.24 3.32
N THR A 188 16.84 12.40 3.92
CA THR A 188 15.79 13.39 4.22
C THR A 188 15.42 14.13 2.94
N LEU A 189 14.12 14.17 2.61
CA LEU A 189 13.61 14.75 1.36
C LEU A 189 12.41 15.67 1.65
N PRO A 190 12.06 16.60 0.74
CA PRO A 190 10.74 17.23 0.74
C PRO A 190 9.63 16.18 0.59
N ALA A 191 8.48 16.41 1.23
CA ALA A 191 7.30 15.58 1.00
C ALA A 191 6.72 15.86 -0.41
N GLY A 192 6.34 14.81 -1.13
CA GLY A 192 5.95 14.90 -2.53
C GLY A 192 6.43 13.70 -3.35
N ASN A 193 6.34 13.78 -4.68
CA ASN A 193 6.81 12.72 -5.56
C ASN A 193 8.31 12.88 -5.87
N VAL A 194 9.08 11.81 -5.72
CA VAL A 194 10.49 11.74 -6.13
C VAL A 194 10.71 10.55 -7.07
N THR A 195 11.50 10.75 -8.13
CA THR A 195 11.94 9.66 -8.99
C THR A 195 13.16 8.98 -8.37
N VAL A 196 13.12 7.66 -8.27
CA VAL A 196 14.24 6.81 -7.86
C VAL A 196 14.62 5.93 -9.04
N THR A 197 15.89 5.97 -9.45
CA THR A 197 16.42 5.22 -10.59
C THR A 197 17.65 4.43 -10.16
N GLU A 198 17.66 3.14 -10.47
CA GLU A 198 18.84 2.29 -10.37
C GLU A 198 19.76 2.51 -11.57
N THR A 199 21.05 2.67 -11.32
CA THR A 199 22.05 2.77 -12.38
C THR A 199 22.24 1.39 -12.98
N ALA A 200 22.11 1.27 -14.30
CA ALA A 200 22.22 -0.01 -14.99
C ALA A 200 23.57 -0.70 -14.70
N ALA A 201 23.51 -1.88 -14.10
CA ALA A 201 24.68 -2.68 -13.73
C ALA A 201 24.80 -3.89 -14.69
N THR A 202 25.94 -3.99 -15.37
CA THR A 202 26.22 -5.07 -16.33
C THR A 202 26.04 -6.45 -15.70
N GLY A 203 25.31 -7.34 -16.38
CA GLY A 203 25.01 -8.69 -15.85
C GLY A 203 23.85 -8.74 -14.86
N PHE A 204 23.12 -7.65 -14.64
CA PHE A 204 21.93 -7.61 -13.77
C PHE A 204 20.72 -7.03 -14.50
N ALA A 205 19.51 -7.39 -14.04
CA ALA A 205 18.27 -6.77 -14.47
C ALA A 205 17.29 -6.64 -13.31
N VAL A 206 16.66 -5.47 -13.18
CA VAL A 206 15.56 -5.22 -12.24
C VAL A 206 14.37 -6.12 -12.61
N THR A 207 13.72 -6.71 -11.61
CA THR A 207 12.56 -7.61 -11.78
C THR A 207 11.34 -7.17 -10.98
N ALA A 208 11.53 -6.43 -9.90
CA ALA A 208 10.44 -5.89 -9.10
C ALA A 208 10.88 -4.59 -8.42
N ILE A 209 9.95 -3.64 -8.31
CA ILE A 209 10.11 -2.43 -7.49
C ILE A 209 8.89 -2.34 -6.59
N THR A 210 9.08 -2.15 -5.28
CA THR A 210 8.00 -2.08 -4.28
C THR A 210 8.28 -0.96 -3.28
N VAL A 211 7.25 -0.46 -2.60
CA VAL A 211 7.37 0.57 -1.54
C VAL A 211 6.74 0.07 -0.25
N LYS A 212 7.36 0.39 0.89
CA LYS A 212 6.87 0.13 2.25
C LYS A 212 7.02 1.38 3.12
N GLY A 213 6.33 1.42 4.26
CA GLY A 213 6.34 2.56 5.18
C GLY A 213 5.20 3.54 4.91
N VAL A 214 5.42 4.83 5.14
CA VAL A 214 4.37 5.88 5.01
C VAL A 214 4.17 6.37 3.56
N GLY A 215 5.15 6.16 2.69
CA GLY A 215 5.08 6.54 1.28
C GLY A 215 4.40 5.49 0.39
N THR A 216 4.07 5.88 -0.84
CA THR A 216 3.41 5.00 -1.81
C THR A 216 4.16 4.95 -3.15
N LEU A 217 4.09 3.81 -3.84
CA LEU A 217 4.53 3.71 -5.23
C LEU A 217 3.49 4.42 -6.12
N VAL A 218 3.93 5.36 -6.96
CA VAL A 218 3.08 6.08 -7.91
C VAL A 218 3.16 5.46 -9.30
N SER A 219 4.37 5.06 -9.72
CA SER A 219 4.61 4.32 -10.97
C SER A 219 5.97 3.61 -10.91
N SER A 220 6.17 2.61 -11.78
CA SER A 220 7.42 1.87 -11.90
C SER A 220 7.66 1.40 -13.33
N ASP A 221 8.90 1.54 -13.81
CA ASP A 221 9.41 0.98 -15.06
C ASP A 221 10.57 0.03 -14.73
N VAL A 222 10.27 -1.28 -14.69
CA VAL A 222 11.28 -2.31 -14.39
C VAL A 222 12.29 -2.51 -15.51
N ALA A 223 12.01 -2.08 -16.75
CA ALA A 223 12.94 -2.18 -17.87
C ALA A 223 13.98 -1.05 -17.84
N LYS A 224 13.59 0.16 -17.42
CA LYS A 224 14.50 1.29 -17.15
C LYS A 224 15.07 1.28 -15.73
N GLY A 225 14.60 0.39 -14.86
CA GLY A 225 15.02 0.32 -13.46
C GLY A 225 14.66 1.58 -12.66
N SER A 226 13.47 2.16 -12.87
CA SER A 226 13.04 3.39 -12.20
C SER A 226 11.63 3.33 -11.62
N ALA A 227 11.35 4.20 -10.65
CA ALA A 227 10.04 4.35 -10.04
C ALA A 227 9.81 5.78 -9.54
N VAL A 228 8.54 6.21 -9.52
CA VAL A 228 8.12 7.44 -8.84
C VAL A 228 7.52 7.05 -7.50
N VAL A 229 8.07 7.58 -6.41
CA VAL A 229 7.67 7.30 -5.03
C VAL A 229 7.12 8.58 -4.41
N LYS A 230 5.93 8.51 -3.80
CA LYS A 230 5.38 9.60 -3.01
C LYS A 230 5.89 9.50 -1.58
N VAL A 231 6.75 10.43 -1.18
CA VAL A 231 7.32 10.54 0.17
C VAL A 231 6.37 11.35 1.06
N ALA A 232 6.10 10.84 2.26
CA ALA A 232 5.29 11.48 3.29
C ALA A 232 6.07 11.62 4.61
N SER A 233 5.53 12.36 5.59
CA SER A 233 6.12 12.51 6.92
C SER A 233 6.28 11.15 7.61
N GLY A 234 7.53 10.79 7.96
CA GLY A 234 7.89 9.45 8.42
C GLY A 234 8.87 8.74 7.48
N ALA A 235 9.01 7.43 7.68
CA ALA A 235 9.97 6.58 6.96
C ALA A 235 9.34 5.84 5.79
N THR A 236 9.99 5.89 4.64
CA THR A 236 9.62 5.19 3.40
C THR A 236 10.79 4.34 2.92
N ASP A 237 10.54 3.08 2.57
CA ASP A 237 11.53 2.18 1.98
C ASP A 237 11.09 1.82 0.56
N VAL A 238 11.91 2.15 -0.45
CA VAL A 238 11.71 1.65 -1.83
C VAL A 238 12.67 0.50 -2.10
N SER A 239 12.14 -0.67 -2.44
CA SER A 239 12.89 -1.91 -2.62
C SER A 239 12.99 -2.29 -4.08
N PHE A 240 14.22 -2.38 -4.62
CA PHE A 240 14.53 -2.82 -5.98
C PHE A 240 15.14 -4.23 -5.97
N THR A 241 14.47 -5.19 -6.60
CA THR A 241 14.98 -6.56 -6.76
C THR A 241 15.70 -6.71 -8.09
N ASN A 242 16.93 -7.23 -8.09
CA ASN A 242 17.61 -7.69 -9.32
C ASN A 242 17.65 -9.21 -9.38
N LYS A 243 17.68 -9.73 -10.60
CA LYS A 243 18.30 -11.03 -10.90
C LYS A 243 19.60 -10.82 -11.68
N VAL A 244 20.47 -11.82 -11.69
CA VAL A 244 21.40 -12.02 -12.82
C VAL A 244 20.59 -12.64 -13.96
N PRO A 245 20.56 -12.07 -15.19
CA PRO A 245 20.14 -12.78 -16.39
C PRO A 245 21.21 -13.83 -16.72
N GLY A 246 21.16 -14.95 -16.00
CA GLY A 246 22.22 -15.94 -15.95
C GLY A 246 21.96 -17.17 -16.80
N VAL A 247 23.03 -17.90 -17.06
CA VAL A 247 22.98 -19.21 -17.73
C VAL A 247 22.43 -20.25 -16.76
N THR A 248 21.47 -21.06 -17.20
CA THR A 248 20.83 -22.15 -16.44
C THR A 248 20.80 -23.44 -17.24
N GLY A 249 20.84 -24.57 -16.55
CA GLY A 249 20.83 -25.89 -17.17
C GLY A 249 22.10 -26.18 -18.00
N CYS A 250 22.01 -27.23 -18.81
CA CYS A 250 23.00 -27.65 -19.79
C CYS A 250 22.28 -27.95 -21.12
N VAL A 251 23.01 -28.11 -22.21
CA VAL A 251 22.45 -28.45 -23.53
C VAL A 251 22.80 -29.87 -23.95
N ASP A 252 21.77 -30.61 -24.34
CA ASP A 252 21.87 -31.90 -25.00
C ASP A 252 21.98 -31.73 -26.52
N SER A 253 22.75 -32.60 -27.14
CA SER A 253 22.98 -32.56 -28.59
C SER A 253 21.83 -33.14 -29.41
N LYS A 254 21.80 -32.84 -30.72
CA LYS A 254 20.91 -33.53 -31.67
C LYS A 254 21.02 -35.06 -31.58
N GLY A 255 22.23 -35.58 -31.37
CA GLY A 255 22.49 -37.02 -31.24
C GLY A 255 21.85 -37.60 -29.99
N PHE A 256 21.90 -36.86 -28.87
CA PHE A 256 21.27 -37.28 -27.62
C PHE A 256 19.75 -37.44 -27.79
N PHE A 257 19.03 -36.40 -28.22
CA PHE A 257 17.57 -36.48 -28.35
C PHE A 257 17.10 -37.47 -29.42
N LYS A 258 17.86 -37.64 -30.52
CA LYS A 258 17.59 -38.68 -31.52
C LYS A 258 17.65 -40.09 -30.93
N ASN A 259 18.61 -40.35 -30.05
CA ASN A 259 18.84 -41.66 -29.45
C ASN A 259 18.04 -41.90 -28.16
N HIS A 260 17.48 -40.85 -27.54
CA HIS A 260 16.68 -40.90 -26.31
C HIS A 260 15.23 -40.43 -26.52
N PRO A 261 14.42 -41.10 -27.37
CA PRO A 261 13.04 -40.69 -27.64
C PRO A 261 12.13 -40.70 -26.40
N ALA A 262 12.47 -41.47 -25.36
CA ALA A 262 11.78 -41.45 -24.07
C ALA A 262 11.96 -40.11 -23.32
N VAL A 263 13.15 -39.49 -23.41
CA VAL A 263 13.42 -38.15 -22.84
C VAL A 263 12.64 -37.09 -23.62
N VAL A 264 12.64 -37.17 -24.95
CA VAL A 264 11.83 -36.31 -25.83
C VAL A 264 10.35 -36.43 -25.46
N ALA A 265 9.81 -37.65 -25.33
CA ALA A 265 8.42 -37.87 -24.95
C ALA A 265 8.08 -37.27 -23.57
N LYS A 266 8.98 -37.40 -22.58
CA LYS A 266 8.80 -36.81 -21.24
C LYS A 266 8.78 -35.27 -21.28
N LEU A 267 9.73 -34.64 -21.98
CA LEU A 267 9.78 -33.17 -22.13
C LEU A 267 8.56 -32.63 -22.88
N VAL A 268 8.16 -33.32 -23.96
CA VAL A 268 7.00 -32.93 -24.77
C VAL A 268 5.68 -33.15 -24.02
N ALA A 269 5.55 -34.21 -23.21
CA ALA A 269 4.40 -34.41 -22.32
C ALA A 269 4.29 -33.28 -21.27
N ALA A 270 5.41 -32.87 -20.67
CA ALA A 270 5.45 -31.72 -19.75
C ALA A 270 5.07 -30.39 -20.44
N ASN A 271 5.29 -30.28 -21.76
CA ASN A 271 4.87 -29.16 -22.60
C ASN A 271 3.44 -29.36 -23.21
N GLY A 272 2.55 -30.09 -22.53
CA GLY A 272 1.16 -30.27 -22.99
C GLY A 272 1.01 -31.24 -24.17
N GLY A 273 1.95 -32.17 -24.36
CA GLY A 273 1.86 -33.29 -25.30
C GLY A 273 2.35 -33.01 -26.72
N THR A 274 2.71 -31.76 -27.08
CA THR A 274 3.25 -31.41 -28.41
C THR A 274 4.37 -30.36 -28.33
N LEU A 275 5.15 -30.23 -29.41
CA LEU A 275 6.19 -29.21 -29.58
C LEU A 275 5.88 -28.35 -30.80
N LEU A 276 5.75 -27.03 -30.62
CA LEU A 276 5.45 -26.11 -31.72
C LEU A 276 6.70 -25.78 -32.56
N VAL A 277 6.68 -26.14 -33.85
CA VAL A 277 7.76 -25.90 -34.83
C VAL A 277 7.13 -25.49 -36.16
N GLY A 278 7.51 -24.33 -36.70
CA GLY A 278 6.93 -23.83 -37.97
C GLY A 278 5.42 -23.54 -37.93
N GLY A 279 4.83 -23.41 -36.74
CA GLY A 279 3.37 -23.37 -36.56
C GLY A 279 2.68 -24.75 -36.52
N VAL A 280 3.42 -25.85 -36.69
CA VAL A 280 2.92 -27.22 -36.55
C VAL A 280 3.18 -27.73 -35.13
N ALA A 281 2.15 -28.27 -34.48
CA ALA A 281 2.26 -28.91 -33.16
C ALA A 281 2.69 -30.37 -33.34
N LEU A 282 3.97 -30.66 -33.14
CA LEU A 282 4.55 -31.98 -33.39
C LEU A 282 4.38 -32.92 -32.19
N THR A 283 3.97 -34.16 -32.44
CA THR A 283 3.99 -35.25 -31.45
C THR A 283 5.39 -35.85 -31.28
N PRO A 284 5.69 -36.58 -30.18
CA PRO A 284 6.98 -37.26 -30.02
C PRO A 284 7.34 -38.21 -31.17
N ALA A 285 6.35 -38.89 -31.77
CA ALA A 285 6.56 -39.77 -32.92
C ALA A 285 6.94 -38.98 -34.19
N GLN A 286 6.32 -37.82 -34.43
CA GLN A 286 6.68 -36.94 -35.54
C GLN A 286 8.09 -36.34 -35.36
N ILE A 287 8.46 -35.99 -34.12
CA ILE A 287 9.82 -35.52 -33.78
C ILE A 287 10.86 -36.62 -34.08
N ALA A 288 10.62 -37.85 -33.63
CA ALA A 288 11.49 -38.98 -33.93
C ALA A 288 11.63 -39.23 -35.44
N ALA A 289 10.53 -39.15 -36.20
CA ALA A 289 10.54 -39.26 -37.65
C ALA A 289 11.38 -38.14 -38.31
N ILE A 290 11.27 -36.88 -37.85
CA ILE A 290 12.07 -35.76 -38.37
C ILE A 290 13.57 -35.95 -38.08
N TYR A 291 13.94 -36.45 -36.89
CA TYR A 291 15.32 -36.83 -36.57
C TYR A 291 15.83 -38.03 -37.41
N GLY A 292 14.94 -38.83 -37.97
CA GLY A 292 15.26 -39.91 -38.92
C GLY A 292 15.64 -39.43 -40.32
N ARG A 293 15.24 -38.22 -40.74
CA ARG A 293 15.36 -37.76 -42.13
C ARG A 293 16.78 -37.40 -42.57
N GLY A 294 17.06 -37.67 -43.85
CA GLY A 294 18.28 -37.28 -44.55
C GLY A 294 18.38 -35.79 -44.87
N SER A 295 19.57 -35.38 -45.31
CA SER A 295 20.01 -33.99 -45.51
C SER A 295 19.61 -33.34 -46.84
N GLU A 296 19.06 -34.11 -47.79
CA GLU A 296 18.71 -33.67 -49.17
C GLU A 296 17.84 -32.41 -49.21
N ASN A 297 16.84 -32.35 -48.33
CA ASN A 297 16.06 -31.14 -48.08
C ASN A 297 16.70 -30.37 -46.94
N PHE A 298 17.17 -29.14 -47.19
CA PHE A 298 17.85 -28.35 -46.16
C PHE A 298 16.90 -28.01 -44.99
N LEU A 299 15.58 -27.97 -45.22
CA LEU A 299 14.61 -27.76 -44.14
C LEU A 299 14.66 -28.86 -43.09
N ASN A 300 14.94 -30.13 -43.47
CA ASN A 300 15.14 -31.20 -42.48
C ASN A 300 16.29 -30.87 -41.52
N GLN A 301 17.35 -30.23 -42.02
CA GLN A 301 18.52 -29.86 -41.21
C GLN A 301 18.18 -28.73 -40.24
N LEU A 302 17.44 -27.71 -40.70
CA LEU A 302 16.97 -26.62 -39.85
C LEU A 302 15.97 -27.11 -38.79
N SER A 303 14.94 -27.87 -39.20
CA SER A 303 13.97 -28.53 -38.33
C SER A 303 14.64 -29.29 -37.20
N GLN A 304 15.62 -30.15 -37.52
CA GLN A 304 16.34 -30.94 -36.52
C GLN A 304 17.10 -30.06 -35.51
N GLN A 305 17.71 -28.95 -35.93
CA GLN A 305 18.42 -28.04 -35.02
C GLN A 305 17.45 -27.20 -34.18
N LEU A 306 16.33 -26.76 -34.77
CA LEU A 306 15.29 -26.00 -34.08
C LEU A 306 14.57 -26.85 -33.03
N ILE A 307 14.18 -28.09 -33.36
CA ILE A 307 13.61 -29.06 -32.40
C ILE A 307 14.59 -29.26 -31.23
N THR A 308 15.87 -29.50 -31.51
CA THR A 308 16.90 -29.70 -30.48
C THR A 308 17.04 -28.47 -29.57
N ALA A 309 17.06 -27.26 -30.13
CA ALA A 309 17.15 -26.03 -29.36
C ALA A 309 15.90 -25.79 -28.48
N ARG A 310 14.71 -26.12 -28.99
CA ARG A 310 13.45 -26.05 -28.25
C ARG A 310 13.33 -27.12 -27.16
N LEU A 311 13.83 -28.34 -27.39
CA LEU A 311 13.90 -29.38 -26.35
C LEU A 311 14.85 -29.00 -25.22
N ASN A 312 15.99 -28.39 -25.54
CA ASN A 312 16.89 -27.80 -24.54
C ASN A 312 16.21 -26.69 -23.72
N GLN A 313 15.38 -25.84 -24.33
CA GLN A 313 14.58 -24.87 -23.58
C GLN A 313 13.58 -25.57 -22.62
N LEU A 314 13.00 -26.70 -23.02
CA LEU A 314 12.11 -27.49 -22.14
C LEU A 314 12.85 -28.26 -21.03
N SER A 315 14.14 -28.58 -21.19
CA SER A 315 14.97 -29.14 -20.11
C SER A 315 15.50 -28.09 -19.12
N GLY A 316 15.20 -26.80 -19.33
CA GLY A 316 15.61 -25.69 -18.48
C GLY A 316 16.89 -24.99 -18.92
N ALA A 317 17.40 -25.28 -20.12
CA ALA A 317 18.56 -24.60 -20.69
C ALA A 317 18.23 -23.15 -21.03
N SER A 318 18.96 -22.20 -20.44
CA SER A 318 18.88 -20.77 -20.75
C SER A 318 19.29 -20.49 -22.19
N THR A 319 18.61 -19.56 -22.86
CA THR A 319 18.91 -19.21 -24.25
C THR A 319 19.44 -17.78 -24.37
N PRO A 320 20.67 -17.58 -24.90
CA PRO A 320 21.19 -16.24 -25.19
C PRO A 320 20.30 -15.48 -26.18
N ALA A 321 20.20 -14.16 -26.06
CA ALA A 321 19.30 -13.35 -26.89
C ALA A 321 19.50 -13.55 -28.41
N ALA A 322 20.74 -13.69 -28.87
CA ALA A 322 21.06 -13.97 -30.27
C ALA A 322 20.59 -15.37 -30.72
N VAL A 323 20.58 -16.36 -29.83
CA VAL A 323 20.04 -17.70 -30.11
C VAL A 323 18.52 -17.68 -30.09
N GLN A 324 17.89 -16.94 -29.18
CA GLN A 324 16.43 -16.79 -29.17
C GLN A 324 15.93 -16.15 -30.47
N ALA A 325 16.57 -15.08 -30.94
CA ALA A 325 16.28 -14.48 -32.24
C ALA A 325 16.44 -15.47 -33.40
N ALA A 326 17.43 -16.38 -33.34
CA ALA A 326 17.59 -17.45 -34.32
C ALA A 326 16.53 -18.56 -34.21
N ILE A 327 16.02 -18.87 -33.01
CA ILE A 327 14.88 -19.78 -32.79
C ILE A 327 13.61 -19.18 -33.42
N ASP A 328 13.33 -17.90 -33.15
CA ASP A 328 12.14 -17.19 -33.63
C ASP A 328 12.17 -17.04 -35.16
N ALA A 329 13.32 -16.67 -35.72
CA ALA A 329 13.53 -16.62 -37.17
C ALA A 329 13.44 -18.01 -37.82
N ALA A 330 13.96 -19.07 -37.19
CA ALA A 330 13.82 -20.43 -37.71
C ALA A 330 12.35 -20.91 -37.67
N GLN A 331 11.57 -20.59 -36.62
CA GLN A 331 10.12 -20.86 -36.61
C GLN A 331 9.38 -20.10 -37.72
N ALA A 332 9.76 -18.86 -38.00
CA ALA A 332 9.18 -18.07 -39.07
C ALA A 332 9.53 -18.64 -40.47
N LEU A 333 10.79 -19.07 -40.68
CA LEU A 333 11.23 -19.68 -41.94
C LEU A 333 10.55 -21.02 -42.18
N GLU A 334 10.52 -21.91 -41.17
CA GLU A 334 9.80 -23.18 -41.22
C GLU A 334 8.33 -22.99 -41.62
N LYS A 335 7.64 -22.01 -41.03
CA LYS A 335 6.26 -21.69 -41.37
C LYS A 335 6.12 -21.24 -42.83
N ALA A 336 7.02 -20.36 -43.31
CA ALA A 336 7.00 -19.88 -44.69
C ALA A 336 7.37 -20.96 -45.72
N ALA A 337 8.20 -21.94 -45.34
CA ALA A 337 8.68 -23.02 -46.21
C ALA A 337 7.70 -24.20 -46.36
N GLY A 338 6.52 -24.16 -45.73
CA GLY A 338 5.53 -25.24 -45.76
C GLY A 338 5.55 -26.20 -44.56
N GLY A 339 6.21 -25.80 -43.47
CA GLY A 339 6.26 -26.52 -42.18
C GLY A 339 7.21 -27.72 -42.14
N PRO A 340 7.62 -28.16 -40.94
CA PRO A 340 8.64 -29.19 -40.75
C PRO A 340 8.26 -30.59 -41.28
N LEU A 341 6.97 -30.84 -41.53
CA LEU A 341 6.50 -32.14 -42.03
C LEU A 341 6.59 -32.28 -43.55
N THR A 342 6.32 -31.21 -44.29
CA THR A 342 6.07 -31.22 -45.76
C THR A 342 6.87 -30.18 -46.54
N GLY A 343 7.39 -29.16 -45.86
CA GLY A 343 8.06 -28.03 -46.48
C GLY A 343 9.43 -28.34 -47.07
N LYS A 344 9.94 -27.42 -47.89
CA LYS A 344 11.26 -27.51 -48.52
C LYS A 344 12.01 -26.19 -48.46
N ALA A 345 13.33 -26.25 -48.29
CA ALA A 345 14.21 -25.10 -48.32
C ALA A 345 15.59 -25.47 -48.87
N THR A 346 16.30 -24.44 -49.35
CA THR A 346 17.74 -24.45 -49.67
C THR A 346 18.53 -23.70 -48.59
N PRO A 347 19.86 -23.80 -48.52
CA PRO A 347 20.67 -23.04 -47.55
C PRO A 347 20.48 -21.51 -47.64
N GLU A 348 20.16 -21.00 -48.84
CA GLU A 348 19.99 -19.58 -49.18
C GLU A 348 18.57 -19.07 -48.92
N THR A 349 17.61 -19.95 -48.65
CA THR A 349 16.21 -19.59 -48.38
C THR A 349 16.14 -18.59 -47.22
N LYS A 350 15.38 -17.50 -47.40
CA LYS A 350 15.42 -16.32 -46.51
C LYS A 350 14.15 -16.14 -45.70
N VAL A 351 14.30 -15.49 -44.55
CA VAL A 351 13.21 -14.93 -43.74
C VAL A 351 13.60 -13.55 -43.22
N VAL A 352 12.61 -12.68 -42.98
CA VAL A 352 12.82 -11.37 -42.35
C VAL A 352 12.06 -11.33 -41.03
N VAL A 353 12.76 -11.05 -39.92
CA VAL A 353 12.18 -10.90 -38.57
C VAL A 353 12.80 -9.68 -37.90
N GLY A 354 11.97 -8.79 -37.35
CA GLY A 354 12.44 -7.56 -36.69
C GLY A 354 13.25 -6.62 -37.61
N GLY A 355 13.04 -6.69 -38.93
CA GLY A 355 13.84 -5.96 -39.93
C GLY A 355 15.16 -6.63 -40.31
N VAL A 356 15.59 -7.68 -39.61
CA VAL A 356 16.82 -8.44 -39.91
C VAL A 356 16.48 -9.58 -40.88
N THR A 357 17.29 -9.73 -41.93
CA THR A 357 17.19 -10.84 -42.88
C THR A 357 18.14 -11.98 -42.48
N PHE A 358 17.62 -13.20 -42.41
CA PHE A 358 18.37 -14.42 -42.10
C PHE A 358 18.25 -15.43 -43.25
N THR A 359 19.30 -16.22 -43.51
CA THR A 359 19.23 -17.42 -44.35
C THR A 359 19.06 -18.69 -43.52
N ALA A 360 18.48 -19.73 -44.10
CA ALA A 360 18.36 -21.04 -43.45
C ALA A 360 19.71 -21.58 -42.96
N ALA A 361 20.80 -21.39 -43.73
CA ALA A 361 22.15 -21.78 -43.34
C ALA A 361 22.66 -21.05 -42.09
N GLN A 362 22.46 -19.73 -41.99
CA GLN A 362 22.86 -18.93 -40.82
C GLN A 362 22.11 -19.38 -39.56
N LEU A 363 20.83 -19.67 -39.68
CA LEU A 363 19.98 -20.14 -38.58
C LEU A 363 20.39 -21.55 -38.14
N ALA A 364 20.54 -22.49 -39.07
CA ALA A 364 20.99 -23.86 -38.78
C ALA A 364 22.37 -23.88 -38.11
N ALA A 365 23.32 -23.06 -38.56
CA ALA A 365 24.65 -22.94 -37.96
C ALA A 365 24.60 -22.33 -36.54
N THR A 366 23.79 -21.30 -36.32
CA THR A 366 23.64 -20.66 -35.00
C THR A 366 23.01 -21.60 -33.98
N LEU A 367 21.94 -22.29 -34.37
CA LEU A 367 21.27 -23.29 -33.53
C LEU A 367 22.17 -24.50 -33.28
N SER A 368 22.95 -24.95 -34.28
CA SER A 368 23.92 -26.03 -34.10
C SER A 368 25.03 -25.68 -33.10
N LYS A 369 25.51 -24.42 -33.07
CA LYS A 369 26.47 -23.97 -32.06
C LYS A 369 25.88 -24.00 -30.65
N TYR A 370 24.63 -23.54 -30.48
CA TYR A 370 23.91 -23.62 -29.20
C TYR A 370 23.71 -25.07 -28.74
N ASN A 371 23.22 -25.94 -29.62
CA ASN A 371 22.99 -27.37 -29.33
C ASN A 371 24.28 -28.18 -29.08
N ALA A 372 25.45 -27.57 -29.31
CA ALA A 372 26.76 -28.15 -29.00
C ALA A 372 27.44 -27.47 -27.79
N GLY A 373 26.74 -26.60 -27.05
CA GLY A 373 27.29 -25.84 -25.92
C GLY A 373 28.34 -24.78 -26.30
N ASN A 374 28.41 -24.42 -27.58
CA ASN A 374 29.42 -23.54 -28.18
C ASN A 374 28.84 -22.16 -28.59
N ALA A 375 27.70 -21.76 -27.99
CA ALA A 375 27.13 -20.42 -28.18
C ALA A 375 27.67 -19.45 -27.12
N THR A 376 28.14 -18.27 -27.55
CA THR A 376 28.66 -17.24 -26.65
C THR A 376 27.63 -16.83 -25.60
N GLY A 377 27.99 -16.98 -24.32
CA GLY A 377 27.09 -16.68 -23.19
C GLY A 377 25.95 -17.69 -23.02
N GLY A 378 26.02 -18.87 -23.65
CA GLY A 378 25.08 -19.97 -23.49
C GLY A 378 25.52 -21.04 -22.48
N PRO A 379 24.65 -22.02 -22.22
CA PRO A 379 24.96 -23.20 -21.40
C PRO A 379 25.98 -24.12 -22.08
N THR A 380 26.78 -24.80 -21.25
CA THR A 380 27.70 -25.87 -21.65
C THR A 380 26.93 -27.15 -21.99
N PRO A 381 27.57 -28.14 -22.66
CA PRO A 381 26.97 -29.47 -22.84
C PRO A 381 26.59 -30.10 -21.50
N CYS A 382 25.60 -31.00 -21.53
CA CYS A 382 25.36 -31.93 -20.43
C CYS A 382 26.49 -32.97 -20.34
N ALA A 383 26.67 -33.56 -19.15
CA ALA A 383 27.75 -34.49 -18.81
C ALA A 383 27.32 -35.97 -18.97
#